data_AF-A0A850QQ70-F1
#
_entry.id   AF-A0A850QQ70-F1
#
_cell.length_a   1.000
_cell.length_b   1.000
_cell.length_c   1.000
_cell.angle_alpha   90.00
_cell.angle_beta   90.00
_cell.angle_gamma   90.00
#
_symmetry.space_group_name_H-M   'P 1'
#
loop_
_entity.id
_entity.type
_entity.pdbx_description
1 polymer ?
#
loop_
_entity_poly.entity_id
_entity_poly.type
_entity_poly.pdbx_seq_one_letter_code
_entity_poly.pdbx_strand_id
1 'polypeptide(L)'
;MNKILANSRLLTLFIAIIIVSGISALMSLPRAEDPIIRNRNATITTVLPGATTERVESLVTEKIENQLRQLDEIALITSTSRPGISVVGIELQDTILDSEPVWSLVRDKLTDIEPQLPAGTLSPELDSDHSYAFTMIVALSWDHESEINLVTLRRYAKELSHRLRNLSGTEFVDEYGLIDEEILVSIDPTIATSLKRSAATLSEAIANADAKNAAGRLISPSANFTIEVSDSLDSLDRVKQVPVLVDS
;
A
#
# COMPACT_ATOMS: atom_id res chain seq x y z
N MET A 1 21.42 -36.81 41.76
CA MET A 1 22.76 -36.81 41.12
C MET A 1 23.55 -38.10 41.31
N ASN A 2 23.79 -38.56 42.55
CA ASN A 2 24.77 -39.63 42.83
C ASN A 2 24.47 -40.99 42.18
N LYS A 3 23.19 -41.33 41.91
CA LYS A 3 22.81 -42.58 41.22
C LYS A 3 23.17 -42.62 39.74
N ILE A 4 23.26 -41.45 39.10
CA ILE A 4 23.61 -41.32 37.66
C ILE A 4 25.12 -41.47 37.49
N LEU A 5 25.90 -40.83 38.37
CA LEU A 5 27.36 -40.90 38.37
C LEU A 5 27.90 -42.29 38.78
N ALA A 6 27.17 -43.02 39.62
CA ALA A 6 27.57 -44.36 40.09
C ALA A 6 27.36 -45.48 39.04
N ASN A 7 26.57 -45.25 37.99
CA ASN A 7 26.29 -46.25 36.96
C ASN A 7 26.79 -45.77 35.59
N SER A 8 28.01 -46.19 35.23
CA SER A 8 28.69 -45.79 34.00
C SER A 8 27.85 -46.02 32.74
N ARG A 9 27.01 -47.08 32.70
CA ARG A 9 26.15 -47.36 31.54
C ARG A 9 25.06 -46.30 31.35
N LEU A 10 24.45 -45.86 32.46
CA LEU A 10 23.40 -44.84 32.43
C LEU A 10 23.99 -43.46 32.10
N LEU A 11 25.20 -43.17 32.58
CA LEU A 11 25.94 -41.97 32.22
C LEU A 11 26.30 -41.94 30.73
N THR A 12 26.81 -43.04 30.17
CA THR A 12 27.11 -43.13 28.72
C THR A 12 25.86 -42.96 27.87
N LEU A 13 24.74 -43.58 28.25
CA LEU A 13 23.46 -43.41 27.55
C LEU A 13 23.00 -41.94 27.58
N PHE A 14 23.10 -41.28 28.74
CA PHE A 14 22.71 -39.89 28.88
C PHE A 14 23.56 -38.94 28.01
N ILE A 15 24.87 -39.16 27.98
CA ILE A 15 25.79 -38.42 27.09
C ILE A 15 25.45 -38.69 25.62
N ALA A 16 25.19 -39.95 25.25
CA ALA A 16 24.83 -40.30 23.88
C ALA A 16 23.52 -39.60 23.45
N ILE A 17 22.52 -39.54 24.33
CA ILE A 17 21.28 -38.79 24.08
C ILE A 17 21.57 -37.31 23.87
N ILE A 18 22.38 -36.67 24.74
CA ILE A 18 22.73 -35.25 24.58
C ILE A 18 23.44 -35.00 23.24
N ILE A 19 24.37 -35.88 22.84
CA ILE A 19 25.09 -35.75 21.56
C ILE A 19 24.13 -35.87 20.38
N VAL A 20 23.28 -36.90 20.37
CA VAL A 20 22.30 -37.11 19.29
C VAL A 20 21.29 -35.97 19.22
N SER A 21 20.76 -35.53 20.36
CA SER A 21 19.87 -34.37 20.44
C SER A 21 20.57 -33.08 20.00
N GLY A 22 21.84 -32.89 20.36
CA GLY A 22 22.63 -31.74 19.93
C GLY A 22 22.89 -31.72 18.43
N ILE A 23 23.24 -32.85 17.83
CA ILE A 23 23.39 -32.97 16.36
C ILE A 23 22.05 -32.72 15.66
N SER A 24 20.97 -33.31 16.17
CA SER A 24 19.63 -33.09 15.63
C SER A 24 19.25 -31.62 15.67
N ALA A 25 19.51 -30.93 16.79
CA ALA A 25 19.23 -29.51 16.95
C ALA A 25 20.08 -28.66 15.99
N LEU A 26 21.37 -28.97 15.81
CA LEU A 26 22.25 -28.27 14.88
C LEU A 26 21.82 -28.41 13.42
N MET A 27 21.25 -29.57 13.05
CA MET A 27 20.73 -29.81 11.71
C MET A 27 19.39 -29.10 11.46
N SER A 28 18.58 -28.91 12.50
CA SER A 28 17.26 -28.27 12.40
C SER A 28 17.26 -26.77 12.71
N LEU A 29 18.38 -26.21 13.18
CA LEU A 29 18.44 -24.81 13.62
C LEU A 29 18.29 -23.86 12.42
N PRO A 30 17.25 -23.01 12.38
CA PRO A 30 17.13 -21.97 11.36
C PRO A 30 18.32 -21.01 11.44
N ARG A 31 18.87 -20.63 10.30
CA ARG A 31 19.96 -19.66 10.20
C ARG A 31 19.43 -18.41 9.52
N ALA A 32 19.67 -17.26 10.15
CA ALA A 32 19.47 -15.96 9.55
C ALA A 32 20.86 -15.30 9.38
N GLU A 33 21.08 -14.63 8.25
CA GLU A 33 22.30 -13.85 8.01
C GLU A 33 22.30 -12.58 8.89
N ASP A 34 21.17 -11.86 8.87
CA ASP A 34 20.96 -10.66 9.65
C ASP A 34 19.92 -10.86 10.76
N PRO A 35 20.07 -10.18 11.91
CA PRO A 35 19.03 -10.12 12.92
C PRO A 35 17.83 -9.33 12.41
N ILE A 36 16.62 -9.78 12.75
CA ILE A 36 15.39 -9.04 12.44
C ILE A 36 15.35 -7.79 13.33
N ILE A 37 15.52 -6.62 12.73
CA ILE A 37 15.38 -5.32 13.39
C ILE A 37 13.97 -4.79 13.13
N ARG A 38 13.16 -4.70 14.19
CA ARG A 38 11.82 -4.11 14.08
C ARG A 38 11.93 -2.60 13.91
N ASN A 39 11.24 -2.07 12.91
CA ASN A 39 11.26 -0.64 12.62
C ASN A 39 10.44 0.15 13.64
N ARG A 40 11.07 1.15 14.26
CA ARG A 40 10.45 2.08 15.23
C ARG A 40 10.32 3.50 14.68
N ASN A 41 10.73 3.70 13.44
CA ASN A 41 10.66 4.98 12.76
C ASN A 41 9.61 4.89 11.66
N ALA A 42 8.76 5.89 11.57
CA ALA A 42 7.84 6.01 10.46
C ALA A 42 7.79 7.45 9.96
N THR A 43 7.40 7.60 8.71
CA THR A 43 7.19 8.92 8.09
C THR A 43 5.75 9.04 7.67
N ILE A 44 5.13 10.16 7.99
CA ILE A 44 3.81 10.52 7.50
C ILE A 44 3.96 11.62 6.46
N THR A 45 3.48 11.36 5.26
CA THR A 45 3.47 12.35 4.18
C THR A 45 2.04 12.81 3.94
N THR A 46 1.85 14.13 3.83
CA THR A 46 0.53 14.71 3.55
C THR A 46 0.69 15.84 2.54
N VAL A 47 -0.09 15.80 1.47
CA VAL A 47 0.00 16.76 0.36
C VAL A 47 -1.21 17.68 0.37
N LEU A 48 -0.95 18.98 0.31
CA LEU A 48 -1.97 20.03 0.19
C LEU A 48 -1.60 20.94 -0.99
N PRO A 49 -1.97 20.58 -2.23
CA PRO A 49 -1.51 21.29 -3.42
C PRO A 49 -1.86 22.78 -3.39
N GLY A 50 -0.89 23.63 -3.75
CA GLY A 50 -1.10 25.08 -3.86
C GLY A 50 -1.08 25.89 -2.57
N ALA A 51 -0.80 25.27 -1.41
CA ALA A 51 -0.64 25.99 -0.14
C ALA A 51 0.80 26.48 0.10
N THR A 52 0.95 27.63 0.78
CA THR A 52 2.25 28.13 1.25
C THR A 52 2.76 27.30 2.43
N THR A 53 4.05 27.37 2.73
CA THR A 53 4.66 26.64 3.85
C THR A 53 3.94 26.91 5.18
N GLU A 54 3.66 28.18 5.48
CA GLU A 54 3.01 28.61 6.73
C GLU A 54 1.58 28.05 6.84
N ARG A 55 0.90 27.92 5.69
CA ARG A 55 -0.45 27.37 5.62
C ARG A 55 -0.44 25.86 5.81
N VAL A 56 0.53 25.17 5.22
CA VAL A 56 0.72 23.72 5.43
C VAL A 56 1.07 23.42 6.89
N GLU A 57 1.98 24.20 7.48
CA GLU A 57 2.38 24.07 8.88
C GLU A 57 1.17 24.19 9.82
N SER A 58 0.43 25.31 9.74
CA SER A 58 -0.68 25.59 10.66
C SER A 58 -1.93 24.74 10.44
N LEU A 59 -2.22 24.32 9.20
CA LEU A 59 -3.46 23.60 8.90
C LEU A 59 -3.30 22.09 8.80
N VAL A 60 -2.09 21.59 8.54
CA VAL A 60 -1.84 20.16 8.33
C VAL A 60 -0.84 19.65 9.36
N THR A 61 0.39 20.18 9.35
CA THR A 61 1.48 19.67 10.18
C THR A 61 1.14 19.74 11.67
N GLU A 62 0.76 20.92 12.16
CA GLU A 62 0.42 21.15 13.58
C GLU A 62 -0.78 20.30 14.03
N LYS A 63 -1.76 20.08 13.15
CA LYS A 63 -2.92 19.23 13.42
C LYS A 63 -2.51 17.78 13.62
N ILE A 64 -1.72 17.25 12.69
CA ILE A 64 -1.21 15.88 12.74
C ILE A 64 -0.34 15.70 13.99
N GLU A 65 0.61 16.59 14.24
CA GLU A 65 1.47 16.51 15.43
C GLU A 65 0.67 16.47 16.73
N ASN A 66 -0.29 17.39 16.90
CA ASN A 66 -1.08 17.47 18.12
C ASN A 66 -1.93 16.21 18.36
N GLN A 67 -2.39 15.56 17.30
CA GLN A 67 -3.12 14.31 17.41
C GLN A 67 -2.20 13.14 17.78
N LEU A 68 -1.00 13.09 17.20
CA LEU A 68 -0.01 12.06 17.48
C LEU A 68 0.61 12.19 18.87
N ARG A 69 0.78 13.41 19.38
CA ARG A 69 1.27 13.66 20.76
C ARG A 69 0.38 13.04 21.85
N GLN A 70 -0.84 12.60 21.52
CA GLN A 70 -1.73 11.90 22.45
C GLN A 70 -1.34 10.43 22.63
N LEU A 71 -0.47 9.89 21.78
CA LEU A 71 0.02 8.52 21.87
C LEU A 71 1.26 8.50 22.76
N ASP A 72 1.16 7.85 23.91
CA ASP A 72 2.25 7.74 24.88
C ASP A 72 3.42 6.94 24.30
N GLU A 73 3.18 6.06 23.33
CA GLU A 73 4.17 5.19 22.70
C GLU A 73 5.18 5.95 21.81
N ILE A 74 4.89 7.21 21.46
CA ILE A 74 5.74 8.05 20.62
C ILE A 74 6.77 8.78 21.49
N ALA A 75 8.05 8.58 21.20
CA ALA A 75 9.16 9.23 21.90
C ALA A 75 9.49 10.60 21.29
N LEU A 76 9.53 10.68 19.96
CA LEU A 76 9.91 11.89 19.24
C LEU A 76 9.03 12.09 18.01
N ILE A 77 8.61 13.33 17.81
CA ILE A 77 7.96 13.78 16.59
C ILE A 77 8.83 14.90 16.00
N THR A 78 9.24 14.72 14.75
CA THR A 78 9.92 15.74 13.95
C THR A 78 9.05 16.06 12.75
N SER A 79 9.14 17.28 12.24
CA SER A 79 8.34 17.67 11.09
C SER A 79 9.08 18.64 10.19
N THR A 80 8.67 18.65 8.93
CA THR A 80 9.17 19.57 7.92
C THR A 80 8.04 19.91 6.98
N SER A 81 7.66 21.18 6.95
CA SER A 81 6.66 21.71 6.04
C SER A 81 7.36 22.41 4.87
N ARG A 82 6.88 22.15 3.66
CA ARG A 82 7.30 22.82 2.42
C ARG A 82 6.05 23.26 1.66
N PRO A 83 6.19 24.11 0.62
CA PRO A 83 5.04 24.49 -0.19
C PRO A 83 4.32 23.26 -0.73
N GLY A 84 3.06 23.12 -0.35
CA GLY A 84 2.17 22.03 -0.73
C GLY A 84 2.42 20.65 -0.12
N ILE A 85 3.37 20.48 0.80
CA ILE A 85 3.68 19.16 1.40
C ILE A 85 4.13 19.27 2.86
N SER A 86 3.60 18.37 3.69
CA SER A 86 3.98 18.15 5.09
C SER A 86 4.61 16.78 5.22
N VAL A 87 5.77 16.71 5.88
CA VAL A 87 6.44 15.46 6.23
C VAL A 87 6.60 15.43 7.75
N VAL A 88 6.05 14.41 8.41
CA VAL A 88 6.14 14.22 9.87
C VAL A 88 6.86 12.90 10.14
N GLY A 89 8.04 12.95 10.76
CA GLY A 89 8.77 11.78 11.24
C GLY A 89 8.36 11.43 12.67
N ILE A 90 8.10 10.14 12.92
CA ILE A 90 7.76 9.58 14.22
C ILE A 90 8.85 8.59 14.63
N GLU A 91 9.26 8.66 15.89
CA GLU A 91 10.09 7.66 16.55
C GLU A 91 9.34 7.09 17.77
N LEU A 92 9.20 5.77 17.85
CA LEU A 92 8.60 5.08 18.99
C LEU A 92 9.58 4.91 20.14
N GLN A 93 9.07 4.73 21.36
CA GLN A 93 9.93 4.45 22.52
C GLN A 93 10.77 3.17 22.37
N ASP A 94 11.97 3.18 22.96
CA ASP A 94 12.88 2.02 23.02
C ASP A 94 12.27 0.80 23.75
N THR A 95 11.25 1.02 24.58
CA THR A 95 10.52 -0.03 25.29
C THR A 95 9.56 -0.83 24.39
N ILE A 96 9.21 -0.31 23.21
CA ILE A 96 8.25 -0.93 22.29
C ILE A 96 8.91 -2.09 21.53
N LEU A 97 8.63 -3.32 21.96
CA LEU A 97 9.14 -4.52 21.29
C LEU A 97 8.36 -4.90 20.04
N ASP A 98 7.09 -4.47 19.93
CA ASP A 98 6.24 -4.72 18.76
C ASP A 98 5.59 -3.41 18.31
N SER A 99 6.01 -2.93 17.14
CA SER A 99 5.63 -1.63 16.60
C SER A 99 4.33 -1.66 15.80
N GLU A 100 3.93 -2.83 15.27
CA GLU A 100 2.76 -2.94 14.39
C GLU A 100 1.44 -2.50 15.05
N PRO A 101 1.15 -2.87 16.31
CA PRO A 101 -0.05 -2.37 16.99
C PRO A 101 -0.04 -0.85 17.14
N VAL A 102 1.13 -0.25 17.36
CA VAL A 102 1.30 1.20 17.48
C VAL A 102 1.08 1.88 16.13
N TRP A 103 1.60 1.31 15.04
CA TRP A 103 1.34 1.83 13.68
C TRP A 103 -0.13 1.74 13.29
N SER A 104 -0.84 0.70 13.72
CA SER A 104 -2.30 0.64 13.57
C SER A 104 -2.99 1.80 14.30
N LEU A 105 -2.61 2.07 15.55
CA LEU A 105 -3.16 3.21 16.31
C LEU A 105 -2.84 4.56 15.66
N VAL A 106 -1.64 4.71 15.09
CA VAL A 106 -1.26 5.90 14.33
C VAL A 106 -2.16 6.05 13.09
N ARG A 107 -2.40 4.98 12.33
CA ARG A 107 -3.33 5.01 11.17
C ARG A 107 -4.75 5.39 11.59
N ASP A 108 -5.24 4.86 12.71
CA ASP A 108 -6.55 5.20 13.24
C ASP A 108 -6.62 6.70 13.60
N LYS A 109 -5.60 7.22 14.29
CA LYS A 109 -5.49 8.65 14.64
C LYS A 109 -5.40 9.56 13.42
N LEU A 110 -4.75 9.12 12.35
CA LEU A 110 -4.70 9.85 11.08
C LEU A 110 -6.07 9.87 10.40
N THR A 111 -6.77 8.73 10.38
CA THR A 111 -8.13 8.64 9.83
C THR A 111 -9.09 9.56 10.58
N ASP A 112 -8.98 9.64 11.90
CA ASP A 112 -9.82 10.51 12.75
C ASP A 112 -9.63 12.01 12.46
N ILE A 113 -8.43 12.43 12.00
CA ILE A 113 -8.13 13.83 11.74
C ILE A 113 -8.40 14.25 10.29
N GLU A 114 -8.50 13.32 9.34
CA GLU A 114 -8.79 13.63 7.94
C GLU A 114 -9.96 14.62 7.75
N PRO A 115 -11.11 14.50 8.44
CA PRO A 115 -12.22 15.43 8.28
C PRO A 115 -11.93 16.86 8.78
N GLN A 116 -10.89 17.03 9.60
CA GLN A 116 -10.46 18.32 10.15
C GLN A 116 -9.44 19.03 9.25
N LEU A 117 -8.86 18.31 8.28
CA LEU A 117 -7.93 18.87 7.32
C LEU A 117 -8.66 19.73 6.27
N PRO A 118 -7.98 20.70 5.66
CA PRO A 118 -8.57 21.55 4.62
C PRO A 118 -9.05 20.76 3.41
N ALA A 119 -10.10 21.24 2.76
CA ALA A 119 -10.55 20.68 1.47
C ALA A 119 -9.41 20.73 0.44
N GLY A 120 -9.20 19.63 -0.29
CA GLY A 120 -8.10 19.47 -1.24
C GLY A 120 -6.81 18.89 -0.64
N THR A 121 -6.78 18.60 0.66
CA THR A 121 -5.71 17.80 1.27
C THR A 121 -5.86 16.34 0.84
N LEU A 122 -4.78 15.72 0.37
CA LEU A 122 -4.74 14.27 0.16
C LEU A 122 -4.61 13.56 1.51
N SER A 123 -5.18 12.36 1.61
CA SER A 123 -5.09 11.52 2.81
C SER A 123 -3.64 11.38 3.29
N PRO A 124 -3.37 11.56 4.60
CA PRO A 124 -2.06 11.30 5.16
C PRO A 124 -1.63 9.84 4.94
N GLU A 125 -0.44 9.65 4.37
CA GLU A 125 0.13 8.33 4.13
C GLU A 125 1.20 8.03 5.17
N LEU A 126 1.00 6.97 5.96
CA LEU A 126 1.98 6.44 6.91
C LEU A 126 2.87 5.41 6.21
N ASP A 127 4.16 5.72 6.12
CA ASP A 127 5.21 4.81 5.67
C ASP A 127 6.04 4.34 6.88
N SER A 128 5.90 3.06 7.21
CA SER A 128 6.60 2.38 8.31
C SER A 128 7.55 1.27 7.83
N ASP A 129 7.82 1.14 6.53
CA ASP A 129 8.45 -0.04 5.93
C ASP A 129 9.96 0.11 5.65
N HIS A 130 10.70 0.75 6.55
CA HIS A 130 12.09 1.18 6.29
C HIS A 130 13.19 0.15 6.61
N SER A 131 12.87 -1.10 6.96
CA SER A 131 13.88 -2.00 7.56
C SER A 131 13.88 -3.45 7.07
N TYR A 132 13.49 -3.71 5.82
CA TYR A 132 13.56 -5.06 5.26
C TYR A 132 14.70 -5.24 4.26
N ALA A 133 15.49 -6.30 4.45
CA ALA A 133 16.43 -6.74 3.44
C ALA A 133 15.70 -7.56 2.38
N PHE A 134 15.89 -7.22 1.11
CA PHE A 134 15.34 -8.03 0.01
C PHE A 134 16.19 -9.28 -0.20
N THR A 135 15.59 -10.45 0.00
CA THR A 135 16.24 -11.76 -0.26
C THR A 135 16.54 -11.98 -1.75
N MET A 136 15.69 -11.47 -2.63
CA MET A 136 15.82 -11.63 -4.08
C MET A 136 15.33 -10.37 -4.79
N ILE A 137 16.09 -9.94 -5.80
CA ILE A 137 15.71 -8.85 -6.70
C ILE A 137 15.64 -9.41 -8.12
N VAL A 138 14.50 -9.21 -8.79
CA VAL A 138 14.26 -9.69 -10.15
C VAL A 138 13.93 -8.50 -11.05
N ALA A 139 14.63 -8.39 -12.17
CA ALA A 139 14.33 -7.41 -13.21
C ALA A 139 13.67 -8.10 -14.40
N LEU A 140 12.52 -7.59 -14.84
CA LEU A 140 11.83 -8.03 -16.05
C LEU A 140 12.30 -7.20 -17.23
N SER A 141 12.68 -7.87 -18.31
CA SER A 141 13.13 -7.24 -19.56
C SER A 141 12.35 -7.79 -20.75
N TRP A 142 12.22 -6.96 -21.78
CA TRP A 142 11.55 -7.33 -23.03
C TRP A 142 12.56 -7.96 -23.99
N ASP A 143 12.38 -9.23 -24.31
CA ASP A 143 13.25 -10.00 -25.21
C ASP A 143 12.46 -10.42 -26.47
N HIS A 144 12.05 -9.42 -27.27
CA HIS A 144 11.37 -9.64 -28.54
C HIS A 144 11.74 -8.52 -29.53
N GLU A 145 11.75 -8.83 -30.82
CA GLU A 145 12.17 -7.90 -31.89
C GLU A 145 11.21 -6.71 -32.09
N SER A 146 9.97 -6.83 -31.60
CA SER A 146 8.99 -5.75 -31.67
C SER A 146 9.28 -4.64 -30.67
N GLU A 147 8.68 -3.47 -30.92
CA GLU A 147 8.68 -2.36 -29.97
C GLU A 147 8.20 -2.82 -28.58
N ILE A 148 8.83 -2.27 -27.55
CA ILE A 148 8.60 -2.66 -26.15
C ILE A 148 7.19 -2.24 -25.75
N ASN A 149 6.36 -3.20 -25.38
CA ASN A 149 5.06 -2.91 -24.79
C ASN A 149 5.14 -2.92 -23.26
N LEU A 150 5.30 -1.73 -22.67
CA LEU A 150 5.41 -1.55 -21.22
C LEU A 150 4.14 -1.98 -20.47
N VAL A 151 2.95 -1.87 -21.08
CA VAL A 151 1.69 -2.33 -20.47
C VAL A 151 1.68 -3.84 -20.34
N THR A 152 2.14 -4.55 -21.37
CA THR A 152 2.31 -6.00 -21.33
C THR A 152 3.34 -6.40 -20.27
N LEU A 153 4.50 -5.73 -20.22
CA LEU A 153 5.53 -5.99 -19.21
C LEU A 153 4.99 -5.81 -17.78
N ARG A 154 4.22 -4.74 -17.52
CA ARG A 154 3.53 -4.49 -16.25
C ARG A 154 2.60 -5.64 -15.88
N ARG A 155 1.77 -6.13 -16.81
CA ARG A 155 0.84 -7.24 -16.55
C ARG A 155 1.60 -8.52 -16.16
N TYR A 156 2.70 -8.83 -16.85
CA TYR A 156 3.57 -9.95 -16.47
C TYR A 156 4.28 -9.73 -15.13
N ALA A 157 4.69 -8.49 -14.82
CA ALA A 157 5.29 -8.15 -13.53
C ALA A 157 4.31 -8.39 -12.37
N LYS A 158 3.06 -7.96 -12.52
CA LYS A 158 2.00 -8.20 -11.53
C LYS A 158 1.71 -9.68 -11.36
N GLU A 159 1.57 -10.42 -12.46
CA GLU A 159 1.36 -11.87 -12.41
C GLU A 159 2.52 -12.59 -11.70
N LEU A 160 3.77 -12.21 -11.98
CA LEU A 160 4.95 -12.75 -11.29
C LEU A 160 4.92 -12.42 -9.80
N SER A 161 4.65 -11.16 -9.44
CA SER A 161 4.51 -10.71 -8.06
C SER A 161 3.46 -11.52 -7.30
N HIS A 162 2.27 -11.71 -7.89
CA HIS A 162 1.23 -12.56 -7.30
C HIS A 162 1.68 -13.99 -7.06
N ARG A 163 2.43 -14.58 -8.00
CA ARG A 163 2.98 -15.94 -7.82
C ARG A 163 4.03 -16.00 -6.72
N LEU A 164 4.93 -15.01 -6.66
CA LEU A 164 5.97 -14.93 -5.64
C LEU A 164 5.36 -14.77 -4.24
N ARG A 165 4.35 -13.91 -4.07
CA ARG A 165 3.63 -13.75 -2.78
C ARG A 165 3.00 -15.05 -2.27
N ASN A 166 2.60 -15.94 -3.17
CA ASN A 166 1.99 -17.24 -2.81
C ASN A 166 3.02 -18.33 -2.47
N LEU A 167 4.33 -18.09 -2.64
CA LEU A 167 5.36 -19.04 -2.27
C LEU A 167 5.55 -19.07 -0.75
N SER A 168 5.67 -20.27 -0.19
CA SER A 168 5.92 -20.46 1.24
C SER A 168 7.25 -19.82 1.65
N GLY A 169 7.22 -19.01 2.72
CA GLY A 169 8.38 -18.26 3.21
C GLY A 169 8.50 -16.85 2.63
N THR A 170 7.60 -16.42 1.75
CA THR A 170 7.54 -15.03 1.27
C THR A 170 6.69 -14.19 2.22
N GLU A 171 7.28 -13.12 2.76
CA GLU A 171 6.59 -12.16 3.61
C GLU A 171 5.88 -11.08 2.77
N PHE A 172 6.62 -10.45 1.85
CA PHE A 172 6.09 -9.43 0.94
C PHE A 172 6.84 -9.46 -0.40
N VAL A 173 6.27 -8.78 -1.41
CA VAL A 173 6.87 -8.61 -2.73
C VAL A 173 6.55 -7.20 -3.23
N ASP A 174 7.59 -6.40 -3.41
CA ASP A 174 7.48 -5.03 -3.89
C ASP A 174 7.72 -4.92 -5.40
N GLU A 175 6.94 -4.05 -6.03
CA GLU A 175 6.94 -3.80 -7.46
C GLU A 175 7.53 -2.41 -7.72
N TYR A 176 8.62 -2.34 -8.48
CA TYR A 176 9.29 -1.07 -8.82
C TYR A 176 9.22 -0.79 -10.32
N GLY A 177 9.09 0.49 -10.67
CA GLY A 177 9.13 0.96 -12.05
C GLY A 177 7.89 0.62 -12.88
N LEU A 178 6.76 0.35 -12.23
CA LEU A 178 5.50 0.14 -12.93
C LEU A 178 4.98 1.45 -13.51
N ILE A 179 4.46 1.37 -14.74
CA ILE A 179 3.70 2.46 -15.34
C ILE A 179 2.22 2.36 -14.95
N ASP A 180 1.54 3.48 -14.84
CA ASP A 180 0.10 3.50 -14.72
C ASP A 180 -0.55 3.35 -16.10
N GLU A 181 -1.56 2.48 -16.17
CA GLU A 181 -2.33 2.28 -17.39
C GLU A 181 -3.47 3.29 -17.38
N GLU A 182 -3.36 4.30 -18.24
CA GLU A 182 -4.33 5.37 -18.38
C GLU A 182 -4.87 5.46 -19.81
N ILE A 183 -6.11 5.92 -19.95
CA ILE A 183 -6.70 6.25 -21.25
C ILE A 183 -6.65 7.77 -21.39
N LEU A 184 -5.70 8.25 -22.21
CA LEU A 184 -5.58 9.66 -22.49
C LEU A 184 -6.63 10.11 -23.52
N VAL A 185 -7.64 10.85 -23.06
CA VAL A 185 -8.66 11.47 -23.93
C VAL A 185 -8.16 12.83 -24.41
N SER A 186 -7.68 12.87 -25.66
CA SER A 186 -7.23 14.11 -26.29
C SER A 186 -8.39 14.84 -26.96
N ILE A 187 -8.60 16.11 -26.60
CA ILE A 187 -9.70 16.95 -27.12
C ILE A 187 -9.16 17.88 -28.19
N ASP A 188 -9.80 17.89 -29.38
CA ASP A 188 -9.55 18.92 -30.38
C ASP A 188 -10.32 20.21 -30.00
N PRO A 189 -9.62 21.32 -29.70
CA PRO A 189 -10.27 22.55 -29.25
C PRO A 189 -11.17 23.18 -30.31
N THR A 190 -10.88 22.97 -31.60
CA THR A 190 -11.68 23.53 -32.71
C THR A 190 -13.05 22.85 -32.80
N ILE A 191 -13.05 21.52 -32.70
CA ILE A 191 -14.28 20.71 -32.70
C ILE A 191 -15.08 20.99 -31.43
N ALA A 192 -14.44 20.99 -30.26
CA ALA A 192 -15.12 21.27 -28.99
C ALA A 192 -15.83 22.64 -29.00
N THR A 193 -15.17 23.67 -29.54
CA THR A 193 -15.76 25.02 -29.68
C THR A 193 -16.94 25.02 -30.64
N SER A 194 -16.85 24.30 -31.77
CA SER A 194 -17.98 24.19 -32.72
C SER A 194 -19.22 23.54 -32.09
N LEU A 195 -19.02 22.61 -31.16
CA LEU A 195 -20.06 21.93 -30.40
C LEU A 195 -20.49 22.72 -29.14
N LYS A 196 -19.93 23.91 -28.91
CA LYS A 196 -20.14 24.75 -27.71
C LYS A 196 -19.88 24.00 -26.40
N ARG A 197 -18.89 23.10 -26.38
CA ARG A 197 -18.48 22.33 -25.21
C ARG A 197 -17.09 22.77 -24.73
N SER A 198 -16.91 22.80 -23.41
CA SER A 198 -15.61 23.01 -22.77
C SER A 198 -15.00 21.66 -22.39
N ALA A 199 -13.68 21.65 -22.16
CA ALA A 199 -13.01 20.46 -21.63
C ALA A 199 -13.63 19.98 -20.31
N ALA A 200 -14.07 20.91 -19.46
CA ALA A 200 -14.76 20.59 -18.22
C ALA A 200 -16.09 19.86 -18.45
N THR A 201 -16.91 20.30 -19.41
CA THR A 201 -18.19 19.63 -19.71
C THR A 201 -18.00 18.25 -20.33
N LEU A 202 -16.95 18.08 -21.15
CA LEU A 202 -16.61 16.76 -21.70
C LEU A 202 -16.08 15.81 -20.61
N SER A 203 -15.24 16.30 -19.70
CA SER A 203 -14.76 15.53 -18.55
C SER A 203 -15.92 15.09 -17.65
N GLU A 204 -16.89 15.97 -17.40
CA GLU A 204 -18.08 15.65 -16.61
C GLU A 204 -18.97 14.61 -17.31
N ALA A 205 -19.14 14.71 -18.64
CA ALA A 205 -19.88 13.71 -19.41
C ALA A 205 -19.25 12.31 -19.32
N ILE A 206 -17.92 12.22 -19.41
CA ILE A 206 -17.18 10.97 -19.25
C ILE A 206 -17.30 10.43 -17.82
N ALA A 207 -17.14 11.28 -16.82
CA ALA A 207 -17.27 10.89 -15.41
C ALA A 207 -18.68 10.36 -15.08
N ASN A 208 -19.73 10.99 -15.63
CA ASN A 208 -21.11 10.56 -15.46
C ASN A 208 -21.47 9.30 -16.24
N ALA A 209 -20.69 8.95 -17.28
CA ALA A 209 -20.89 7.75 -18.07
C ALA A 209 -20.25 6.49 -17.44
N ASP A 210 -19.43 6.61 -16.39
CA ASP A 210 -18.87 5.47 -15.66
C ASP A 210 -19.78 5.10 -14.47
N ALA A 211 -20.93 4.47 -14.77
CA ALA A 211 -21.86 4.04 -13.75
C ALA A 211 -21.41 2.71 -13.13
N LYS A 212 -20.53 2.77 -12.13
CA LYS A 212 -20.09 1.60 -11.34
C LYS A 212 -21.09 1.13 -10.27
N ASN A 213 -22.28 1.72 -10.21
CA ASN A 213 -23.25 1.46 -9.16
C ASN A 213 -24.21 0.32 -9.54
N ALA A 214 -24.46 -0.61 -8.61
CA ALA A 214 -25.51 -1.60 -8.76
C ALA A 214 -26.87 -0.90 -8.91
N ALA A 215 -27.69 -1.35 -9.88
CA ALA A 215 -29.03 -0.82 -10.11
C ALA A 215 -29.99 -1.11 -8.95
N GLY A 216 -29.65 -2.12 -8.13
CA GLY A 216 -30.39 -2.54 -6.96
C GLY A 216 -30.43 -4.06 -6.82
N ARG A 217 -31.34 -4.56 -5.99
CA ARG A 217 -31.55 -6.00 -5.78
C ARG A 217 -33.03 -6.33 -5.87
N LEU A 218 -33.38 -7.29 -6.72
CA LEU A 218 -34.71 -7.85 -6.82
C LEU A 218 -34.83 -8.99 -5.80
N ILE A 219 -35.70 -8.80 -4.81
CA ILE A 219 -35.99 -9.80 -3.78
C ILE A 219 -37.33 -10.45 -4.12
N SER A 220 -37.31 -11.76 -4.33
CA SER A 220 -38.48 -12.61 -4.54
C SER A 220 -38.53 -13.69 -3.45
N PRO A 221 -39.71 -14.23 -3.08
CA PRO A 221 -39.82 -15.30 -2.07
C PRO A 221 -38.95 -16.54 -2.34
N SER A 222 -38.53 -16.77 -3.59
CA SER A 222 -37.73 -17.91 -4.01
C SER A 222 -36.28 -17.57 -4.42
N ALA A 223 -35.93 -16.29 -4.59
CA ALA A 223 -34.59 -15.91 -5.05
C ALA A 223 -34.28 -14.43 -4.81
N ASN A 224 -32.99 -14.14 -4.64
CA ASN A 224 -32.44 -12.78 -4.61
C ASN A 224 -31.54 -12.59 -5.82
N PHE A 225 -31.88 -11.65 -6.70
CA PHE A 225 -31.07 -11.31 -7.87
C PHE A 225 -30.51 -9.89 -7.70
N THR A 226 -29.21 -9.72 -7.86
CA THR A 226 -28.60 -8.39 -7.99
C THR A 226 -28.81 -7.92 -9.44
N ILE A 227 -29.35 -6.71 -9.60
CA ILE A 227 -29.47 -6.07 -10.91
C ILE A 227 -28.30 -5.09 -11.04
N GLU A 228 -27.48 -5.31 -12.04
CA GLU A 228 -26.36 -4.44 -12.40
C GLU A 228 -26.68 -3.77 -13.73
N VAL A 229 -26.42 -2.46 -13.83
CA VAL A 229 -26.46 -1.77 -15.12
C VAL A 229 -25.10 -1.98 -15.77
N SER A 230 -25.07 -2.48 -17.00
CA SER A 230 -23.83 -2.75 -17.75
C SER A 230 -23.14 -1.48 -18.27
N ASP A 231 -23.20 -0.38 -17.53
CA ASP A 231 -22.85 0.96 -17.99
C ASP A 231 -21.52 1.44 -17.39
N SER A 232 -20.60 0.51 -17.13
CA SER A 232 -19.22 0.82 -16.74
C SER A 232 -18.33 1.04 -17.96
N LEU A 233 -17.33 1.90 -17.84
CA LEU A 233 -16.32 2.11 -18.89
C LEU A 233 -15.26 1.01 -18.84
N ASP A 234 -15.53 -0.12 -19.51
CA ASP A 234 -14.68 -1.32 -19.48
C ASP A 234 -13.74 -1.48 -20.69
N SER A 235 -13.94 -0.67 -21.73
CA SER A 235 -13.28 -0.82 -23.01
C SER A 235 -13.08 0.53 -23.71
N LEU A 236 -12.06 0.60 -24.57
CA LEU A 236 -11.76 1.81 -25.34
C LEU A 236 -12.96 2.21 -26.23
N ASP A 237 -13.66 1.23 -26.78
CA ASP A 237 -14.83 1.50 -27.63
C ASP A 237 -16.01 2.05 -26.82
N ARG A 238 -16.18 1.62 -25.57
CA ARG A 238 -17.17 2.22 -24.67
C ARG A 238 -16.86 3.69 -24.40
N VAL A 239 -15.59 4.02 -24.12
CA VAL A 239 -15.15 5.41 -23.92
C VAL A 239 -15.43 6.28 -25.16
N LYS A 240 -15.21 5.74 -26.37
CA LYS A 240 -15.52 6.45 -27.63
C LYS A 240 -17.02 6.69 -27.86
N GLN A 241 -17.87 5.83 -27.30
CA GLN A 241 -19.33 5.90 -27.46
C GLN A 241 -20.01 6.75 -26.39
N VAL A 242 -19.25 7.37 -25.48
CA VAL A 242 -19.81 8.26 -24.47
C VAL A 242 -20.55 9.43 -25.16
N PRO A 243 -21.86 9.59 -24.91
CA PRO A 243 -22.62 10.65 -25.54
C PRO A 243 -22.22 12.01 -24.95
N VAL A 244 -21.61 12.86 -25.78
CA VAL A 244 -21.21 14.23 -25.41
C VAL A 244 -22.26 15.28 -25.79
N LEU A 245 -23.27 14.87 -26.56
CA LEU A 245 -24.41 15.66 -27.00
C LEU A 245 -25.66 14.79 -26.94
N VAL A 246 -26.70 15.32 -26.29
CA VAL A 246 -28.06 14.78 -26.36
C VAL A 246 -28.88 15.91 -26.98
N ASP A 247 -29.39 15.69 -28.18
CA ASP A 247 -30.36 16.61 -28.78
C ASP A 247 -31.61 16.60 -27.90
N SER A 248 -31.94 17.76 -27.35
CA SER A 248 -33.18 18.04 -26.61
C SER A 248 -34.24 18.62 -27.51
#